data_AF-A0A7Y5SJC8-F1
#
_entry.id   AF-A0A7Y5SJC8-F1
#
_cell.length_a   1.000
_cell.length_b   1.000
_cell.length_c   1.000
_cell.angle_alpha   90.00
_cell.angle_beta   90.00
_cell.angle_gamma   90.00
#
_symmetry.space_group_name_H-M   'P 1'
#
loop_
_entity.id
_entity.type
_entity.pdbx_description
1 polymer ?
#
loop_
_entity_poly.entity_id
_entity_poly.type
_entity_poly.pdbx_seq_one_letter_code
_entity_poly.pdbx_strand_id
1 'polypeptide(L)' 'MIDLTPEEAEEAWAAYGRGEAGEAGIVDHISFVVMRRLGLTHAFTNDRHFQAAGFVVLF' A
#
# COMPACT_ATOMS: atom_id res chain seq x y z
N MET A 1 -3.31 -0.30 17.03
CA MET A 1 -2.45 0.54 16.18
C MET A 1 -1.39 -0.38 15.60
N ILE A 2 -1.17 -0.35 14.29
CA ILE A 2 -0.10 -1.14 13.66
C ILE A 2 1.07 -0.20 13.46
N ASP A 3 2.20 -0.52 14.06
CA ASP A 3 3.39 0.31 13.94
C ASP A 3 4.13 0.00 12.64
N LEU A 4 4.63 1.07 12.02
CA LEU A 4 5.46 1.04 10.82
C LEU A 4 6.92 1.00 11.25
N THR A 5 7.69 0.05 10.73
CA THR A 5 9.15 0.05 10.97
C THR A 5 9.84 1.06 10.03
N PRO A 6 11.05 1.53 10.38
CA PRO A 6 11.83 2.40 9.50
C PRO A 6 12.06 1.81 8.10
N GLU A 7 12.31 0.50 8.02
CA GLU A 7 12.55 -0.21 6.76
C GLU A 7 11.31 -0.22 5.87
N GLU A 8 10.13 -0.38 6.45
CA GLU A 8 8.85 -0.33 5.73
C GLU A 8 8.53 1.07 5.22
N ALA A 9 8.91 2.09 5.99
CA ALA A 9 8.81 3.47 5.55
C ALA A 9 9.74 3.73 4.36
N GLU A 10 10.99 3.26 4.41
CA GLU A 10 11.93 3.36 3.30
C GLU A 10 11.45 2.62 2.05
N GLU A 11 10.90 1.41 2.21
CA GLU A 11 10.33 0.63 1.10
C GLU A 11 9.18 1.39 0.43
N ALA A 12 8.25 1.94 1.22
CA ALA A 12 7.13 2.71 0.73
C ALA A 12 7.58 3.98 -0.01
N TRP A 13 8.57 4.70 0.52
CA TRP A 13 9.14 5.87 -0.13
C TRP A 13 9.87 5.52 -1.43
N ALA A 14 10.59 4.40 -1.46
CA ALA A 14 11.28 3.94 -2.66
C ALA A 14 10.28 3.55 -3.75
N ALA A 15 9.18 2.87 -3.41
CA ALA A 15 8.11 2.51 -4.34
C ALA A 15 7.36 3.75 -4.86
N TYR A 16 7.05 4.70 -3.98
CA TYR A 16 6.46 5.99 -4.34
C TYR A 16 7.34 6.76 -5.33
N GLY A 17 8.65 6.83 -5.06
CA GLY A 17 9.61 7.49 -5.95
C GLY A 17 9.75 6.83 -7.33
N ARG A 18 9.43 5.53 -7.45
CA ARG A 18 9.39 4.81 -8.73
C ARG A 18 8.06 4.96 -9.48
N GLY A 19 7.03 5.55 -8.86
CA GLY A 19 5.69 5.65 -9.44
C GLY A 19 4.98 4.30 -9.53
N GLU A 20 5.27 3.37 -8.61
CA GLU A 20 4.57 2.10 -8.54
C GLU A 20 3.08 2.32 -8.21
N ALA A 21 2.21 1.42 -8.68
CA ALA A 21 0.76 1.55 -8.54
C ALA A 21 0.15 2.87 -9.09
N GLY A 22 0.83 3.53 -10.04
CA GLY A 22 0.30 4.69 -10.76
C GLY A 22 0.44 6.00 -9.98
N GLU A 23 -0.68 6.73 -9.81
CA GLU A 23 -0.75 8.02 -9.07
C GLU A 23 -0.99 7.83 -7.56
N ALA A 24 -0.76 6.62 -7.04
CA ALA A 24 -1.00 6.29 -5.65
C ALA A 24 -0.16 7.18 -4.70
N GLY A 25 -0.79 7.67 -3.64
CA GLY A 25 -0.12 8.53 -2.66
C GLY A 25 0.86 7.75 -1.79
N ILE A 26 1.71 8.46 -1.03
CA ILE A 26 2.64 7.81 -0.10
C ILE A 26 1.92 7.00 1.00
N VAL A 27 0.73 7.45 1.43
CA VAL A 27 -0.08 6.73 2.42
C VAL A 27 -0.59 5.38 1.86
N ASP A 28 -0.91 5.34 0.56
CA ASP A 28 -1.31 4.10 -0.11
C ASP A 28 -0.13 3.12 -0.16
N HIS A 29 1.06 3.61 -0.51
CA HIS A 29 2.29 2.81 -0.52
C HIS A 29 2.61 2.22 0.86
N ILE A 30 2.49 3.02 1.93
CA ILE A 30 2.64 2.54 3.31
C ILE A 30 1.60 1.43 3.60
N SER A 31 0.35 1.65 3.20
CA SER A 31 -0.72 0.67 3.39
C SER A 31 -0.41 -0.64 2.66
N PHE A 32 0.11 -0.58 1.44
CA PHE A 32 0.46 -1.77 0.66
C PHE A 32 1.56 -2.59 1.32
N VAL A 33 2.61 -1.95 1.84
CA VAL A 33 3.72 -2.62 2.56
C VAL A 33 3.17 -3.31 3.80
N VAL A 34 2.40 -2.60 4.62
CA VAL A 34 1.83 -3.14 5.87
C VAL A 34 0.87 -4.30 5.57
N MET A 35 0.00 -4.16 4.57
CA MET A 35 -0.94 -5.21 4.19
C MET A 35 -0.22 -6.47 3.69
N ARG A 36 0.83 -6.32 2.86
CA ARG A 36 1.64 -7.44 2.38
C ARG A 36 2.34 -8.16 3.53
N ARG A 37 2.95 -7.42 4.47
CA ARG A 37 3.54 -8.00 5.69
C ARG A 37 2.54 -8.87 6.44
N LEU A 38 1.30 -8.38 6.57
CA LEU A 38 0.26 -9.05 7.34
C LEU A 38 -0.49 -10.14 6.55
N GLY A 39 -0.13 -10.37 5.29
CA GLY A 39 -0.82 -11.32 4.41
C GLY A 39 -2.26 -10.91 4.08
N LEU A 40 -2.60 -9.63 4.21
CA LEU A 40 -3.92 -9.10 3.91
C LEU A 40 -4.07 -8.86 2.41
N THR A 41 -5.12 -9.43 1.84
CA THR A 41 -5.41 -9.35 0.39
C THR A 41 -6.63 -8.52 0.06
N HIS A 42 -7.50 -8.23 1.05
CA HIS A 42 -8.74 -7.50 0.85
C HIS A 42 -8.66 -6.12 1.51
N ALA A 43 -9.07 -5.08 0.79
CA ALA A 43 -9.14 -3.71 1.26
C ALA A 43 -10.58 -3.20 1.20
N PHE A 44 -11.08 -2.62 2.30
CA PHE A 44 -12.37 -1.94 2.33
C PHE A 44 -12.16 -0.46 2.06
N THR A 45 -12.15 -0.09 0.78
CA THR A 45 -11.92 1.26 0.26
C THR A 45 -12.64 1.36 -1.08
N ASN A 46 -12.88 2.57 -1.60
CA ASN A 46 -13.28 2.80 -3.00
C ASN A 46 -12.08 3.23 -3.87
N ASP A 47 -10.88 3.25 -3.31
CA ASP A 47 -9.68 3.68 -3.98
C ASP A 47 -9.15 2.60 -4.96
N ARG A 48 -9.07 2.96 -6.23
CA ARG A 48 -8.59 2.10 -7.32
C ARG A 48 -7.09 1.82 -7.25
N HIS A 49 -6.31 2.60 -6.51
CA HIS A 49 -4.89 2.35 -6.30
C HIS A 49 -4.63 1.00 -5.63
N PHE A 50 -5.52 0.58 -4.71
CA PHE A 50 -5.45 -0.72 -4.06
C PHE A 50 -5.66 -1.86 -5.07
N GLN A 51 -6.58 -1.69 -6.02
CA GLN A 51 -6.76 -2.64 -7.10
C GLN A 51 -5.53 -2.71 -8.02
N ALA A 52 -4.94 -1.56 -8.37
CA ALA A 52 -3.72 -1.48 -9.17
C ALA A 52 -2.51 -2.12 -8.47
N ALA A 53 -2.46 -2.04 -7.14
CA ALA A 53 -1.43 -2.66 -6.30
C ALA A 53 -1.65 -4.17 -6.04
N GLY A 54 -2.74 -4.74 -6.59
CA GLY A 54 -3.05 -6.18 -6.54
C GLY A 54 -3.97 -6.62 -5.40
N PHE A 55 -4.58 -5.69 -4.67
CA PHE A 55 -5.54 -6.00 -3.62
C PHE A 55 -6.97 -6.16 -4.16
N VAL A 56 -7.76 -6.98 -3.47
CA VAL A 56 -9.20 -7.10 -3.73
C VAL A 56 -9.92 -5.97 -3.01
N VAL A 57 -10.52 -5.07 -3.77
CA VAL A 57 -11.31 -3.96 -3.24
C VAL A 57 -12.74 -4.45 -2.98
N LEU A 58 -13.25 -4.20 -1.77
CA LEU A 58 -14.55 -4.71 -1.30
C LEU A 58 -15.72 -3.73 -1.51
N PHE A 59 -15.48 -2.53 -2.04
CA PHE A 59 -16.49 -1.50 -2.26
C PHE A 59 -16.21 -0.66 -3.52
#